data_AF-A0A955VCS9-F1
#
_entry.id   AF-A0A955VCS9-F1
#
_cell.length_a   1.000
_cell.length_b   1.000
_cell.length_c   1.000
_cell.angle_alpha   90.00
_cell.angle_beta   90.00
_cell.angle_gamma   90.00
#
_symmetry.space_group_name_H-M   'P 1'
#
loop_
_entity.id
_entity.type
_entity.pdbx_description
1 polymer ?
#
loop_
_entity_poly.entity_id
_entity_poly.type
_entity_poly.pdbx_seq_one_letter_code
_entity_poly.pdbx_strand_id
1 'polypeptide(L)'
;MKDDWNANYEAGDLPWDEPVPEPFLVEAVEAGALPRGRALEIGCGTGMNARYLARAGWEVTAVDLAPKAVEIARERGGGER
;
A
#
# COMPACT_ATOMS: atom_id res chain seq x y z
N MET A 1 15.06 -19.99 6.41
CA MET A 1 15.13 -18.52 6.47
C MET A 1 13.79 -18.03 5.96
N LYS A 2 12.91 -17.57 6.87
CA LYS A 2 11.75 -16.78 6.48
C LYS A 2 12.27 -15.34 6.50
N ASP A 3 12.11 -14.61 5.43
CA ASP A 3 12.45 -13.18 5.42
C ASP A 3 11.60 -12.50 6.51
N ASP A 4 12.28 -11.89 7.49
CA ASP A 4 11.62 -11.18 8.59
C ASP A 4 11.28 -9.77 8.10
N TRP A 5 10.16 -9.68 7.37
CA TRP A 5 9.67 -8.41 6.83
C TRP A 5 9.51 -7.35 7.91
N ASN A 6 9.03 -7.72 9.11
CA ASN A 6 8.83 -6.75 10.18
C ASN A 6 10.17 -6.16 10.67
N ALA A 7 11.21 -6.98 10.83
CA ALA A 7 12.54 -6.50 11.19
C ALA A 7 13.11 -5.50 10.17
N ASN A 8 12.85 -5.70 8.87
CA ASN A 8 13.25 -4.75 7.83
C ASN A 8 12.55 -3.39 7.97
N TYR A 9 11.25 -3.38 8.26
CA TYR A 9 10.49 -2.15 8.56
C TYR A 9 10.96 -1.46 9.85
N GLU A 10 11.32 -2.22 10.88
CA GLU A 10 11.90 -1.66 12.12
C GLU A 10 13.29 -1.06 11.88
N ALA A 11 14.10 -1.71 11.05
CA ALA A 11 15.45 -1.25 10.69
C ALA A 11 15.46 -0.12 9.64
N GLY A 12 14.36 0.09 8.93
CA GLY A 12 14.29 1.01 7.79
C GLY A 12 15.02 0.50 6.53
N ASP A 13 15.36 -0.79 6.47
CA ASP A 13 15.99 -1.43 5.31
C ASP A 13 14.91 -1.86 4.30
N LEU A 14 14.41 -0.88 3.54
CA LEU A 14 13.24 -1.03 2.67
C LEU A 14 13.59 -0.73 1.21
N PRO A 15 14.39 -1.57 0.52
CA PRO A 15 14.76 -1.36 -0.88
C PRO A 15 13.57 -1.41 -1.85
N TRP A 16 12.38 -1.79 -1.38
CA TRP A 16 11.13 -1.81 -2.12
C TRP A 16 10.17 -0.65 -1.80
N ASP A 17 10.43 0.18 -0.77
CA ASP A 17 9.52 1.28 -0.39
C ASP A 17 9.82 2.52 -1.24
N GLU A 18 9.01 2.72 -2.28
CA GLU A 18 9.08 3.90 -3.13
C GLU A 18 8.09 4.99 -2.67
N PRO A 19 8.45 6.29 -2.71
CA PRO A 19 7.57 7.38 -2.29
C PRO A 19 6.51 7.74 -3.34
N VAL A 20 6.35 6.91 -4.37
CA VAL A 20 5.42 7.10 -5.49
C VAL A 20 4.62 5.81 -5.72
N PRO A 21 3.36 5.89 -6.21
CA PRO A 21 2.60 4.71 -6.56
C PRO A 21 3.21 3.99 -7.78
N GLU A 22 2.91 2.71 -7.90
CA GLU A 22 3.35 1.87 -9.02
C GLU A 22 2.86 2.45 -10.37
N PRO A 23 3.77 2.76 -11.33
CA PRO A 23 3.40 3.41 -12.59
C PRO A 23 2.29 2.70 -13.37
N PHE A 24 2.31 1.37 -13.45
CA PHE A 24 1.27 0.61 -14.16
C PHE A 24 -0.11 0.70 -13.48
N LEU A 25 -0.13 0.84 -12.16
CA LEU A 25 -1.37 1.06 -11.41
C LEU A 25 -1.95 2.43 -11.74
N VAL A 26 -1.09 3.46 -11.80
CA VAL A 26 -1.49 4.82 -12.15
C VAL A 26 -2.08 4.85 -13.56
N GLU A 27 -1.39 4.27 -14.54
CA GLU A 27 -1.86 4.20 -15.92
C GLU A 27 -3.23 3.53 -16.03
N ALA A 28 -3.41 2.39 -15.37
CA ALA A 28 -4.68 1.65 -15.40
C ALA A 28 -5.85 2.45 -14.80
N VAL A 29 -5.60 3.19 -13.71
CA VAL A 29 -6.62 4.01 -13.04
C VAL A 29 -6.97 5.25 -13.88
N GLU A 30 -5.97 5.91 -14.47
CA GLU A 30 -6.19 7.09 -15.31
C GLU A 30 -6.87 6.76 -16.64
N ALA A 31 -6.53 5.61 -17.24
CA ALA A 31 -7.19 5.10 -18.43
C ALA A 31 -8.64 4.66 -18.19
N GLY A 32 -9.08 4.58 -16.93
CA GLY A 32 -10.40 4.05 -16.57
C GLY A 32 -10.54 2.56 -16.93
N ALA A 33 -9.42 1.82 -16.92
CA ALA A 33 -9.39 0.42 -17.34
C ALA A 33 -10.25 -0.49 -16.44
N LEU A 34 -10.54 -0.05 -15.22
CA LEU A 34 -11.39 -0.75 -14.25
C LEU A 34 -12.45 0.19 -13.66
N PRO A 35 -13.70 -0.29 -13.46
CA PRO A 35 -14.71 0.49 -12.76
C PRO A 35 -14.31 0.64 -11.28
N ARG A 36 -14.47 1.86 -10.75
CA ARG A 36 -14.20 2.14 -9.32
C ARG A 36 -15.13 1.32 -8.44
N GLY A 37 -14.58 0.81 -7.35
CA GLY A 37 -15.31 0.01 -6.38
C GLY A 37 -14.42 -0.34 -5.20
N ARG A 38 -14.38 -1.62 -4.85
CA ARG A 38 -13.57 -2.14 -3.74
C ARG A 38 -12.27 -2.73 -4.27
N ALA A 39 -11.14 -2.41 -3.63
CA ALA A 39 -9.83 -2.97 -3.93
C ALA A 39 -9.23 -3.63 -2.68
N LEU A 40 -8.56 -4.76 -2.88
CA LEU A 40 -7.73 -5.41 -1.86
C LEU A 40 -6.27 -5.31 -2.30
N GLU A 41 -5.43 -4.69 -1.48
CA GLU A 41 -3.98 -4.67 -1.66
C GLU A 41 -3.32 -5.63 -0.67
N ILE A 42 -2.55 -6.59 -1.19
CA ILE A 42 -1.85 -7.61 -0.40
C ILE A 42 -0.36 -7.27 -0.38
N GLY A 43 0.23 -7.19 0.81
CA GLY A 43 1.61 -6.73 0.98
C GLY A 43 1.69 -5.23 0.73
N CYS A 44 0.82 -4.45 1.36
CA CYS A 44 0.69 -3.02 1.09
C CYS A 44 1.88 -2.18 1.55
N GLY A 45 2.80 -2.76 2.33
CA GLY A 45 3.93 -2.07 2.91
C GLY A 45 3.49 -0.81 3.65
N THR A 46 4.07 0.34 3.29
CA THR A 46 3.74 1.64 3.88
C THR A 46 2.48 2.29 3.30
N GLY A 47 1.74 1.59 2.44
CA GLY A 47 0.41 1.98 1.95
C GLY A 47 0.42 2.99 0.80
N MET A 48 1.50 3.08 0.01
CA MET A 48 1.60 4.07 -1.06
C MET A 48 0.50 3.89 -2.14
N ASN A 49 0.33 2.67 -2.66
CA ASN A 49 -0.70 2.36 -3.66
C ASN A 49 -2.11 2.44 -3.07
N ALA A 50 -2.34 1.91 -1.86
CA ALA A 50 -3.62 2.00 -1.17
C ALA A 50 -4.12 3.44 -1.07
N ARG A 51 -3.22 4.36 -0.67
CA ARG A 51 -3.54 5.79 -0.56
C ARG A 51 -3.81 6.42 -1.93
N TYR A 52 -3.07 6.02 -2.96
CA TYR A 52 -3.34 6.47 -4.33
C TYR A 52 -4.74 6.04 -4.79
N LEU A 53 -5.08 4.76 -4.65
CA LEU A 53 -6.39 4.22 -5.01
C LEU A 53 -7.52 4.87 -4.21
N ALA A 54 -7.34 5.07 -2.90
CA ALA A 54 -8.31 5.77 -2.06
C ALA A 54 -8.56 7.20 -2.53
N ARG A 55 -7.50 7.95 -2.88
CA ARG A 55 -7.63 9.29 -3.48
C ARG A 55 -8.30 9.28 -4.85
N ALA A 56 -8.13 8.21 -5.61
CA ALA A 56 -8.82 8.00 -6.89
C ALA A 56 -10.28 7.55 -6.73
N GLY A 57 -10.80 7.45 -5.49
CA GLY A 57 -12.20 7.15 -5.20
C GLY A 57 -12.52 5.66 -5.04
N TRP A 58 -11.51 4.82 -4.82
CA TRP A 58 -11.70 3.41 -4.46
C TRP A 58 -11.91 3.24 -2.95
N GLU A 59 -12.68 2.24 -2.56
CA GLU A 59 -12.70 1.74 -1.19
C GLU A 59 -11.63 0.65 -1.06
N VAL A 60 -10.56 0.94 -0.34
CA VAL A 60 -9.38 0.06 -0.27
C VAL A 60 -9.30 -0.63 1.08
N THR A 61 -9.13 -1.95 1.04
CA THR A 61 -8.61 -2.75 2.16
C THR A 61 -7.16 -3.09 1.85
N ALA A 62 -6.24 -2.69 2.72
CA ALA A 62 -4.81 -2.93 2.55
C ALA A 62 -4.30 -3.79 3.70
N VAL A 63 -3.56 -4.85 3.40
CA VAL A 63 -3.05 -5.78 4.39
C VAL A 63 -1.56 -6.01 4.19
N ASP A 64 -0.85 -6.17 5.30
CA ASP A 64 0.55 -6.58 5.32
C ASP A 64 0.79 -7.58 6.45
N LEU A 65 1.75 -8.48 6.26
CA LEU A 65 2.15 -9.43 7.28
C LEU A 65 2.99 -8.75 8.37
N ALA A 66 3.70 -7.67 8.04
CA ALA A 66 4.55 -6.92 8.96
C ALA A 66 3.73 -5.89 9.75
N PRO A 67 3.57 -6.05 11.09
CA PRO A 67 2.85 -5.07 11.91
C PRO A 67 3.41 -3.64 11.79
N LYS A 68 4.74 -3.49 11.71
CA LYS A 68 5.37 -2.17 11.57
C LYS A 68 5.03 -1.49 10.25
N ALA A 69 4.85 -2.25 9.16
CA ALA A 69 4.42 -1.70 7.88
C ALA A 69 3.01 -1.09 7.98
N VAL A 70 2.08 -1.81 8.63
CA VAL A 70 0.70 -1.35 8.85
C VAL A 70 0.66 -0.13 9.76
N GLU A 71 1.48 -0.08 10.80
CA GLU A 71 1.64 1.10 11.66
C GLU A 71 2.03 2.34 10.83
N ILE A 72 3.08 2.23 10.03
CA ILE A 72 3.55 3.32 9.15
C ILE A 72 2.46 3.69 8.13
N ALA A 73 1.76 2.71 7.54
CA ALA A 73 0.68 2.97 6.60
C ALA A 73 -0.45 3.78 7.23
N ARG A 74 -0.82 3.48 8.48
CA ARG A 74 -1.81 4.26 9.26
C ARG A 74 -1.31 5.68 9.53
N GLU A 75 -0.07 5.84 9.98
CA GLU A 75 0.54 7.17 10.19
C GLU A 75 0.56 8.02 8.91
N ARG A 76 0.76 7.39 7.74
CA ARG A 76 0.74 8.05 6.42
C ARG A 76 -0.68 8.36 5.92
N GLY A 77 -1.72 8.08 6.70
CA GLY A 77 -3.12 8.40 6.38
C GLY A 77 -3.99 7.19 6.02
N GLY A 78 -3.59 5.98 6.42
CA GLY A 78 -4.47 4.81 6.45
C GLY A 78 -5.53 4.94 7.55
N GLY A 79 -6.76 4.54 7.26
CA GLY A 79 -7.86 4.55 8.24
C GLY A 79 -7.97 3.25 9.04
N GLU A 80 -8.73 3.29 10.13
CA GLU A 80 -9.17 2.10 10.87
C GLU A 80 -10.45 1.55 10.22
N ARG A 81 -10.33 0.65 9.25
CA ARG A 81 -11.46 -0.19 8.83
C ARG A 81 -11.00 -1.62 8.64
#